data_AF-A0A4Q2A4N6-F1
#
_entry.id   AF-A0A4Q2A4N6-F1
#
_cell.length_a   1.000
_cell.length_b   1.000
_cell.length_c   1.000
_cell.angle_alpha   90.00
_cell.angle_beta   90.00
_cell.angle_gamma   90.00
#
_symmetry.space_group_name_H-M   'P 1'
#
loop_
_entity.id
_entity.type
_entity.pdbx_description
1 polymer ?
#
loop_
_entity_poly.entity_id
_entity_poly.type
_entity_poly.pdbx_seq_one_letter_code
_entity_poly.pdbx_strand_id
1 'polypeptide(L)'
;MTRKTLSHTRRPLTKAQLLPLPVDQVRALSLKHHLALAMLRDDRGDIEAIITLLNVLYLAFFLRDSGPAALDSCRRAEVALDDCIRRAERGEPWSLADAERQVLEQLVVTHDAQLAAAPAHRYLDAWEQVQRVMASGGRSPIPAAA
;
A
#
# COMPACT_ATOMS: atom_id res chain seq x y z
N MET A 1 -24.44 -37.36 0.05
CA MET A 1 -23.60 -36.66 -0.95
C MET A 1 -22.48 -35.93 -0.21
N THR A 2 -21.27 -36.49 -0.21
CA THR A 2 -20.11 -36.00 0.55
C THR A 2 -19.26 -35.08 -0.34
N ARG A 3 -19.20 -33.78 -0.01
CA ARG A 3 -18.32 -32.81 -0.67
C ARG A 3 -16.87 -33.06 -0.24
N LYS A 4 -16.04 -33.45 -1.22
CA LYS A 4 -14.58 -33.55 -1.10
C LYS A 4 -14.00 -32.14 -1.02
N THR A 5 -13.49 -31.74 0.14
CA THR A 5 -12.66 -30.54 0.27
C THR A 5 -11.31 -30.83 -0.39
N LEU A 6 -11.04 -30.19 -1.53
CA LEU A 6 -9.73 -30.22 -2.16
C LEU A 6 -8.80 -29.34 -1.32
N SER A 7 -7.99 -29.97 -0.48
CA SER A 7 -6.86 -29.32 0.18
C SER A 7 -5.88 -28.89 -0.90
N HIS A 8 -5.81 -27.59 -1.16
CA HIS A 8 -4.80 -27.04 -2.06
C HIS A 8 -3.45 -27.15 -1.36
N THR A 9 -2.69 -28.20 -1.67
CA THR A 9 -1.32 -28.37 -1.22
C THR A 9 -0.51 -27.18 -1.75
N ARG A 10 -0.23 -26.20 -0.88
CA ARG A 10 0.66 -25.08 -1.22
C ARG A 10 2.02 -25.65 -1.58
N ARG A 11 2.53 -25.25 -2.74
CA ARG A 11 3.88 -25.60 -3.20
C ARG A 11 4.89 -25.17 -2.12
N PRO A 12 5.87 -26.01 -1.76
CA PRO A 12 6.85 -25.64 -0.75
C PRO A 12 7.63 -24.39 -1.20
N LEU A 13 7.77 -23.43 -0.28
CA LEU A 13 8.47 -22.16 -0.53
C LEU A 13 9.95 -22.42 -0.77
N THR A 14 10.52 -21.69 -1.73
CA THR A 14 11.98 -21.70 -1.97
C THR A 14 12.69 -20.88 -0.90
N LYS A 15 13.99 -21.12 -0.70
CA LYS A 15 14.82 -20.34 0.23
C LYS A 15 14.79 -18.84 -0.09
N ALA A 16 14.81 -18.48 -1.38
CA ALA A 16 14.73 -17.09 -1.81
C ALA A 16 13.42 -16.41 -1.40
N GLN A 17 12.30 -17.15 -1.41
CA GLN A 17 10.99 -16.65 -0.99
C GLN A 17 10.86 -16.40 0.52
N LEU A 18 11.75 -16.99 1.32
CA LEU A 18 11.79 -16.81 2.77
C LEU A 18 12.69 -15.65 3.20
N LEU A 19 13.56 -15.16 2.31
CA LEU A 19 14.41 -14.01 2.55
C LEU A 19 13.70 -12.70 2.17
N PRO A 20 14.13 -11.56 2.71
CA PRO A 20 13.66 -10.26 2.25
C PRO A 20 13.94 -10.03 0.76
N LEU A 21 13.27 -9.04 0.18
CA LEU A 21 13.51 -8.63 -1.20
C LEU A 21 14.98 -8.21 -1.41
N PRO A 22 15.52 -8.38 -2.62
CA PRO A 22 16.83 -7.84 -2.97
C PRO A 22 16.94 -6.33 -2.67
N VAL A 23 18.08 -5.90 -2.13
CA VAL A 23 18.27 -4.52 -1.64
C VAL A 23 18.13 -3.48 -2.76
N ASP A 24 18.55 -3.81 -3.97
CA ASP A 24 18.37 -2.99 -5.18
C ASP A 24 16.89 -2.80 -5.52
N GLN A 25 16.08 -3.87 -5.41
CA GLN A 25 14.65 -3.79 -5.60
C GLN A 25 13.97 -2.93 -4.53
N VAL A 26 14.34 -3.11 -3.25
CA VAL A 26 13.82 -2.29 -2.15
C VAL A 26 14.11 -0.80 -2.41
N ARG A 27 15.35 -0.46 -2.77
CA ARG A 27 15.72 0.94 -3.07
C ARG A 27 14.93 1.52 -4.24
N ALA A 28 14.72 0.76 -5.31
CA ALA A 28 13.96 1.22 -6.46
C ALA A 28 12.49 1.53 -6.08
N LEU A 29 11.87 0.65 -5.29
CA LEU A 29 10.51 0.84 -4.79
C LEU A 29 10.43 2.05 -3.86
N SER A 30 11.30 2.14 -2.86
CA SER A 30 11.36 3.29 -1.95
C SER A 30 11.53 4.61 -2.71
N LEU A 31 12.45 4.68 -3.68
CA LEU A 31 12.64 5.87 -4.49
C LEU A 31 11.36 6.29 -5.23
N LYS A 32 10.67 5.31 -5.84
CA LYS A 32 9.39 5.56 -6.52
C LYS A 32 8.34 6.13 -5.55
N HIS A 33 8.23 5.56 -4.35
CA HIS A 33 7.24 5.99 -3.35
C HIS A 33 7.53 7.40 -2.82
N HIS A 34 8.79 7.69 -2.49
CA HIS A 34 9.21 9.01 -2.03
C HIS A 34 9.06 10.08 -3.11
N LEU A 35 9.33 9.75 -4.38
CA LEU A 35 9.10 10.67 -5.49
C LEU A 35 7.62 11.03 -5.65
N ALA A 36 6.73 10.03 -5.60
CA ALA A 36 5.28 10.27 -5.67
C ALA A 36 4.79 11.18 -4.53
N LEU A 37 5.28 10.95 -3.31
CA LEU A 37 4.98 11.80 -2.17
C LEU A 37 5.52 13.23 -2.35
N ALA A 38 6.75 13.38 -2.83
CA ALA A 38 7.34 14.69 -3.08
C ALA A 38 6.58 15.50 -4.14
N MET A 39 6.09 14.84 -5.20
CA MET A 39 5.27 15.48 -6.23
C MET A 39 3.99 16.08 -5.64
N LEU A 40 3.27 15.34 -4.79
CA LEU A 40 2.05 15.84 -4.13
C LEU A 40 2.31 16.93 -3.09
N ARG A 41 3.50 16.95 -2.49
CA ARG A 41 3.89 18.02 -1.55
C ARG A 41 4.16 19.34 -2.25
N ASP A 42 4.69 19.29 -3.46
CA ASP A 42 5.04 20.46 -4.28
C ASP A 42 3.89 20.92 -5.19
N ASP A 43 2.66 20.44 -4.96
CA ASP A 43 1.47 20.71 -5.80
C ASP A 43 1.67 20.34 -7.29
N ARG A 44 2.61 19.44 -7.56
CA ARG A 44 2.95 18.89 -8.89
C ARG A 44 2.54 17.43 -9.02
N GLY A 45 1.61 17.00 -8.17
CA GLY A 45 1.07 15.65 -8.22
C GLY A 45 0.27 15.40 -9.48
N ASP A 46 0.16 14.14 -9.83
CA ASP A 46 -0.69 13.65 -10.90
C ASP A 46 -1.38 12.35 -10.49
N ILE A 47 -2.17 11.81 -11.40
CA ILE A 47 -2.87 10.55 -11.19
C ILE A 47 -1.90 9.37 -10.95
N GLU A 48 -0.69 9.40 -11.52
CA GLU A 48 0.29 8.32 -11.35
C GLU A 48 0.91 8.35 -9.94
N ALA A 49 1.21 9.54 -9.42
CA ALA A 49 1.66 9.73 -8.04
C ALA A 49 0.61 9.22 -7.04
N ILE A 50 -0.67 9.54 -7.28
CA ILE A 50 -1.78 9.08 -6.45
C ILE A 50 -1.97 7.57 -6.51
N ILE A 51 -1.98 6.98 -7.71
CA ILE A 51 -2.04 5.52 -7.88
C ILE A 51 -0.84 4.85 -7.19
N THR A 52 0.34 5.45 -7.26
CA THR A 52 1.54 4.94 -6.58
C THR A 52 1.34 4.93 -5.07
N LEU A 53 0.81 6.00 -4.47
CA LEU A 53 0.58 6.03 -3.02
C LEU A 53 -0.61 5.18 -2.57
N LEU A 54 -1.64 5.00 -3.39
CA LEU A 54 -2.70 4.01 -3.13
C LEU A 54 -2.14 2.59 -3.10
N ASN A 55 -1.22 2.25 -4.01
CA ASN A 55 -0.54 0.96 -3.98
C ASN A 55 0.30 0.79 -2.71
N VAL A 56 1.02 1.84 -2.28
CA VAL A 56 1.76 1.85 -1.01
C VAL A 56 0.81 1.62 0.16
N LEU A 57 -0.32 2.33 0.21
CA LEU A 57 -1.34 2.18 1.25
C LEU A 57 -1.82 0.73 1.35
N TYR A 58 -2.21 0.12 0.23
CA TYR A 58 -2.75 -1.23 0.24
C TYR A 58 -1.68 -2.28 0.52
N LEU A 59 -0.46 -2.11 0.01
CA LEU A 59 0.68 -2.95 0.39
C LEU A 59 0.96 -2.86 1.89
N ALA A 60 1.01 -1.64 2.43
CA ALA A 60 1.22 -1.42 3.85
C ALA A 60 0.12 -2.05 4.70
N PHE A 61 -1.13 -1.95 4.24
CA PHE A 61 -2.26 -2.63 4.86
C PHE A 61 -2.10 -4.15 4.83
N PHE A 62 -1.78 -4.79 3.70
CA PHE A 62 -1.66 -6.25 3.65
C PHE A 62 -0.42 -6.79 4.37
N LEU A 63 0.62 -5.97 4.53
CA LEU A 63 1.84 -6.31 5.26
C LEU A 63 1.80 -5.94 6.75
N ARG A 64 0.77 -5.21 7.20
CA ARG A 64 0.68 -4.72 8.58
C ARG A 64 0.68 -5.82 9.62
N ASP A 65 1.08 -5.44 10.83
CA ASP A 65 0.81 -6.22 12.03
C ASP A 65 -0.69 -6.17 12.38
N SER A 66 -1.20 -7.23 12.99
CA SER A 66 -2.63 -7.39 13.33
C SER A 66 -3.16 -6.41 14.40
N GLY A 67 -2.35 -5.45 14.86
CA GLY A 67 -2.69 -4.51 15.92
C GLY A 67 -3.62 -3.37 15.45
N PRO A 68 -4.44 -2.82 16.37
CA PRO A 68 -5.39 -1.75 16.04
C PRO A 68 -4.70 -0.47 15.57
N ALA A 69 -3.52 -0.14 16.09
CA ALA A 69 -2.77 1.06 15.69
C ALA A 69 -2.31 1.02 14.22
N ALA A 70 -1.90 -0.15 13.72
CA ALA A 70 -1.50 -0.31 12.32
C ALA A 70 -2.70 -0.18 11.38
N LEU A 71 -3.86 -0.71 11.79
CA LEU A 71 -5.12 -0.53 11.06
C LEU A 71 -5.57 0.94 11.03
N ASP A 72 -5.52 1.62 12.19
CA ASP A 72 -5.87 3.04 12.28
C ASP A 72 -4.98 3.93 11.40
N SER A 73 -3.67 3.64 11.38
CA SER A 73 -2.72 4.33 10.51
C SER A 73 -3.07 4.18 9.03
N CYS A 74 -3.49 2.98 8.60
CA CYS A 74 -3.96 2.75 7.23
C CYS A 74 -5.24 3.53 6.93
N ARG A 75 -6.21 3.54 7.86
CA ARG A 75 -7.46 4.32 7.70
C ARG A 75 -7.21 5.80 7.55
N ARG A 76 -6.34 6.36 8.39
CA ARG A 76 -6.00 7.79 8.32
C ARG A 76 -5.35 8.15 6.99
N ALA A 77 -4.47 7.28 6.49
CA ALA A 77 -3.84 7.47 5.18
C ALA A 77 -4.82 7.32 4.02
N GLU A 78 -5.78 6.39 4.12
CA GLU A 78 -6.86 6.26 3.14
C GLU A 78 -7.70 7.53 3.06
N VAL A 79 -8.14 8.05 4.21
CA VAL A 79 -8.90 9.31 4.26
C VAL A 79 -8.11 10.46 3.62
N ALA A 80 -6.82 10.57 3.91
CA ALA A 80 -5.96 11.61 3.31
C ALA A 80 -5.87 11.50 1.78
N LEU A 81 -5.73 10.29 1.23
CA LEU A 81 -5.73 10.08 -0.22
C LEU A 81 -7.10 10.36 -0.84
N ASP A 82 -8.19 9.94 -0.20
CA ASP A 82 -9.57 10.17 -0.66
C ASP A 82 -9.95 11.66 -0.62
N ASP A 83 -9.48 12.41 0.38
CA ASP A 83 -9.63 13.87 0.45
C ASP A 83 -8.88 14.55 -0.71
N CYS A 84 -7.65 14.12 -0.99
CA CYS A 84 -6.86 14.63 -2.12
C CYS A 84 -7.55 14.35 -3.47
N ILE A 85 -8.04 13.12 -3.67
CA ILE A 85 -8.78 12.71 -4.87
C ILE A 85 -10.05 13.56 -5.03
N ARG A 86 -10.84 13.72 -3.98
CA ARG A 86 -12.08 14.53 -4.04
C ARG A 86 -11.83 16.00 -4.35
N ARG A 87 -10.70 16.57 -3.90
CA ARG A 87 -10.29 17.92 -4.29
C ARG A 87 -9.92 17.98 -5.77
N ALA A 88 -9.10 17.04 -6.24
CA ALA A 88 -8.71 16.98 -7.65
C ALA A 88 -9.89 16.77 -8.60
N GLU A 89 -10.90 15.97 -8.21
CA GLU A 89 -12.15 15.79 -8.97
C GLU A 89 -12.95 17.09 -9.12
N ARG A 90 -12.76 18.08 -8.23
CA ARG A 90 -13.33 19.43 -8.32
C ARG A 90 -12.49 20.38 -9.16
N GLY A 91 -11.39 19.90 -9.74
CA GLY A 91 -10.45 20.69 -10.54
C GLY A 91 -9.38 21.42 -9.73
N GLU A 92 -9.26 21.13 -8.44
CA GLU A 92 -8.15 21.63 -7.62
C GLU A 92 -6.84 20.88 -7.98
N PRO A 93 -5.66 21.48 -7.75
CA PRO A 93 -4.39 20.76 -7.90
C PRO A 93 -4.32 19.52 -7.01
N TRP A 94 -3.54 18.52 -7.44
CA TRP A 94 -3.19 17.37 -6.61
C TRP A 94 -2.22 17.80 -5.50
N SER A 95 -2.78 18.28 -4.40
CA SER A 95 -2.07 18.82 -3.25
C SER A 95 -2.52 18.17 -1.95
N LEU A 96 -1.62 18.20 -0.97
CA LEU A 96 -1.84 17.69 0.38
C LEU A 96 -1.81 18.84 1.39
N ALA A 97 -2.78 18.86 2.30
CA ALA A 97 -2.72 19.68 3.51
C ALA A 97 -1.63 19.16 4.47
N ASP A 98 -1.10 20.01 5.35
CA ASP A 98 0.03 19.63 6.21
C ASP A 98 -0.25 18.41 7.10
N ALA A 99 -1.47 18.25 7.60
CA ALA A 99 -1.86 17.07 8.36
C ALA A 99 -1.88 15.79 7.51
N GLU A 100 -2.30 15.88 6.25
CA GLU A 100 -2.30 14.76 5.30
C GLU A 100 -0.87 14.39 4.90
N ARG A 101 -0.01 15.39 4.69
CA ARG A 101 1.42 15.20 4.40
C ARG A 101 2.07 14.36 5.49
N GLN A 102 1.88 14.71 6.75
CA GLN A 102 2.46 13.97 7.88
C GLN A 102 1.96 12.51 7.94
N VAL A 103 0.68 12.28 7.65
CA VAL A 103 0.12 10.92 7.62
C VAL A 103 0.74 10.09 6.48
N LEU A 104 0.88 10.66 5.29
CA LEU A 104 1.44 9.95 4.13
C LEU A 104 2.96 9.77 4.23
N GLU A 105 3.68 10.71 4.84
CA GLU A 105 5.10 10.52 5.20
C GLU A 105 5.27 9.31 6.13
N GLN A 106 4.46 9.23 7.18
CA GLN A 106 4.51 8.09 8.10
C GLN A 106 4.15 6.78 7.40
N LEU A 107 3.17 6.80 6.49
CA LEU A 107 2.83 5.63 5.68
C LEU A 107 4.03 5.14 4.86
N VAL A 108 4.68 6.04 4.10
CA VAL A 108 5.82 5.68 3.24
C VAL A 108 6.99 5.14 4.06
N VAL A 109 7.33 5.79 5.18
CA VAL A 109 8.40 5.33 6.09
C VAL A 109 8.08 3.96 6.68
N THR A 110 6.82 3.74 7.07
CA THR A 110 6.37 2.43 7.59
C THR A 110 6.50 1.36 6.51
N HIS A 111 6.13 1.69 5.28
CA HIS A 111 6.22 0.75 4.17
C HIS A 111 7.66 0.43 3.77
N ASP A 112 8.59 1.40 3.82
CA ASP A 112 10.02 1.14 3.59
C ASP A 112 10.59 0.13 4.60
N ALA A 113 10.20 0.26 5.87
CA ALA A 113 10.58 -0.71 6.90
C ALA A 113 10.02 -2.10 6.60
N GLN A 114 8.77 -2.19 6.12
CA GLN A 114 8.17 -3.45 5.69
C GLN A 114 8.90 -4.05 4.48
N LEU A 115 9.27 -3.25 3.46
CA LEU A 115 10.01 -3.74 2.29
C LEU A 115 11.38 -4.31 2.66
N ALA A 116 12.06 -3.68 3.63
CA ALA A 116 13.36 -4.13 4.10
C ALA A 116 13.31 -5.42 4.93
N ALA A 117 12.20 -5.69 5.62
CA ALA A 117 12.09 -6.78 6.59
C ALA A 117 11.22 -7.95 6.13
N ALA A 118 10.20 -7.71 5.30
CA ALA A 118 9.22 -8.73 4.94
C ALA A 118 9.84 -9.79 4.02
N PRO A 119 9.61 -11.09 4.30
CA PRO A 119 9.97 -12.15 3.36
C PRO A 119 9.30 -11.94 2.00
N ALA A 120 10.02 -12.26 0.93
CA ALA A 120 9.57 -12.03 -0.45
C ALA A 120 8.21 -12.66 -0.75
N HIS A 121 7.90 -13.85 -0.21
CA HIS A 121 6.57 -14.45 -0.41
C HIS A 121 5.44 -13.60 0.18
N ARG A 122 5.64 -12.96 1.34
CA ARG A 122 4.62 -12.10 1.94
C ARG A 122 4.39 -10.85 1.10
N TYR A 123 5.45 -10.28 0.54
CA TYR A 123 5.34 -9.16 -0.39
C TYR A 123 4.58 -9.56 -1.66
N LEU A 124 4.89 -10.71 -2.26
CA LEU A 124 4.20 -11.22 -3.44
C LEU A 124 2.71 -11.48 -3.15
N ASP A 125 2.40 -12.13 -2.03
CA ASP A 125 1.01 -12.38 -1.60
C ASP A 125 0.24 -11.06 -1.42
N ALA A 126 0.88 -10.04 -0.82
CA ALA A 126 0.30 -8.71 -0.64
C ALA A 126 0.09 -8.00 -1.98
N TRP A 127 1.07 -8.06 -2.89
CA TRP A 127 0.99 -7.50 -4.22
C TRP A 127 -0.17 -8.12 -5.02
N GLU A 128 -0.37 -9.43 -4.94
CA GLU A 128 -1.51 -10.10 -5.56
C GLU A 128 -2.86 -9.62 -5.00
N GLN A 129 -2.95 -9.29 -3.70
CA GLN A 129 -4.16 -8.67 -3.16
C GLN A 129 -4.38 -7.28 -3.75
N VAL A 130 -3.33 -6.44 -3.84
CA VAL A 130 -3.42 -5.10 -4.42
C VAL A 130 -3.90 -5.16 -5.87
N GLN A 131 -3.35 -6.07 -6.67
CA GLN A 131 -3.79 -6.28 -8.05
C GLN A 131 -5.27 -6.67 -8.13
N ARG A 132 -5.76 -7.51 -7.22
CA ARG A 132 -7.19 -7.85 -7.14
C ARG A 132 -8.07 -6.67 -6.75
N VAL A 133 -7.63 -5.83 -5.82
CA VAL A 133 -8.32 -4.59 -5.45
C VAL A 133 -8.44 -3.68 -6.67
N MET A 134 -7.34 -3.44 -7.40
CA MET A 134 -7.35 -2.63 -8.62
C MET A 134 -8.25 -3.22 -9.72
N ALA A 135 -8.19 -4.52 -9.95
CA ALA A 135 -9.03 -5.20 -10.93
C ALA A 135 -10.54 -5.17 -10.59
N SER A 136 -10.89 -5.03 -9.30
CA SER A 136 -12.29 -4.97 -8.83
C SER A 136 -12.87 -3.54 -8.76
N GLY A 137 -12.24 -2.58 -9.45
CA GLY A 137 -12.68 -1.19 -9.49
C GLY A 137 -12.19 -0.36 -8.30
N GLY A 138 -11.12 -0.79 -7.62
CA GLY A 138 -10.46 0.00 -6.58
C GLY A 138 -11.23 0.11 -5.26
N ARG A 139 -12.17 -0.80 -4.99
CA ARG A 139 -12.89 -0.81 -3.71
C ARG A 139 -11.91 -1.03 -2.56
N SER A 140 -11.94 -0.13 -1.57
CA SER A 140 -11.06 -0.21 -0.41
C SER A 140 -11.11 -1.60 0.25
N PRO A 141 -9.95 -2.23 0.52
CA PRO A 141 -9.84 -3.42 1.35
C PRO A 141 -9.78 -3.10 2.85
N ILE A 142 -9.74 -1.82 3.23
CA ILE A 142 -9.58 -1.36 4.62
C ILE A 142 -10.97 -1.31 5.27
N PRO A 143 -11.20 -2.06 6.36
CA PRO A 143 -12.50 -2.00 7.05
C PRO A 143 -12.75 -0.61 7.64
N ALA A 144 -13.96 -0.09 7.46
CA ALA A 144 -14.40 1.14 8.11
C ALA A 144 -14.27 1.04 9.65
N ALA A 145 -14.12 2.19 10.32
CA ALA A 145 -14.22 2.25 11.78
C ALA A 145 -15.63 1.77 12.20
N ALA A 146 -15.67 0.99 13.28
CA ALA A 146 -16.92 0.50 13.86
C ALA A 146 -17.66 1.60 14.62
#